data_AF-A0A9X8DYT5-F1
#
_entry.id   AF-A0A9X8DYT5-F1
#
_cell.length_a   1.000
_cell.length_b   1.000
_cell.length_c   1.000
_cell.angle_alpha   90.00
_cell.angle_beta   90.00
_cell.angle_gamma   90.00
#
_symmetry.space_group_name_H-M   'P 1'
#
loop_
_entity.id
_entity.type
_entity.pdbx_description
1 polymer ?
#
loop_
_entity_poly.entity_id
_entity_poly.type
_entity_poly.pdbx_seq_one_letter_code
_entity_poly.pdbx_strand_id
1 'polypeptide(L)'
;MSVAYGGEVEATQISAPTNPVRRINNALRSMNMTHVQTALFTTHLDAGVKVCNATKSDWNRFVNSEYQELMSRSMMWRDGAIYIVELPGGIHEHMNRNVVVAIMAASGTSNVHLKPYGATFVDALEHIEPDESFGPAPNIGAVCPANLAWNQFHTLKIDVGVSRGWALLDPNAILWATFPGVAYVLCIRISPHFETCQYKLHSVEPPGAIVGVAPQDVAPIEINDATVVTMDSRRLLALPPHVPLPLGFANPNVQFQLQPLVLDTIACAQRNG
;
A
#
# COMPACT_ATOMS: atom_id res chain seq x y z
N MET A 1 20.56 25.43 69.22
CA MET A 1 21.32 24.43 68.44
C MET A 1 20.29 23.46 67.87
N SER A 2 19.85 23.59 66.62
CA SER A 2 20.43 22.99 65.38
C SER A 2 20.67 21.48 65.57
N VAL A 3 20.15 20.56 64.74
CA VAL A 3 20.40 20.44 63.29
C VAL A 3 19.25 19.71 62.57
N ALA A 4 18.97 20.13 61.32
CA ALA A 4 18.09 19.48 60.34
C ALA A 4 18.86 18.52 59.42
N TYR A 5 18.22 17.47 58.89
CA TYR A 5 18.48 16.81 57.58
C TYR A 5 17.40 15.70 57.45
N GLY A 6 16.59 15.56 56.41
CA GLY A 6 16.75 15.91 55.00
C GLY A 6 16.62 14.61 54.19
N GLY A 7 15.59 14.49 53.34
CA GLY A 7 15.45 13.37 52.42
C GLY A 7 14.03 13.08 51.94
N GLU A 8 13.36 14.05 51.32
CA GLU A 8 12.28 13.72 50.39
C GLU A 8 12.91 13.02 49.18
N VAL A 9 12.73 11.72 49.10
CA VAL A 9 12.92 10.97 47.86
C VAL A 9 11.76 11.35 46.94
N GLU A 10 12.04 12.28 46.04
CA GLU A 10 11.20 12.60 44.90
C GLU A 10 11.07 11.33 44.06
N ALA A 11 10.01 10.55 44.33
CA ALA A 11 9.63 9.44 43.50
C ALA A 11 9.27 10.01 42.14
N THR A 12 10.23 9.97 41.22
CA THR A 12 10.02 10.25 39.80
C THR A 12 8.89 9.33 39.38
N GLN A 13 7.71 9.89 39.23
CA GLN A 13 6.52 9.17 38.83
C GLN A 13 6.76 8.77 37.37
N ILE A 14 7.35 7.59 37.17
CA ILE A 14 7.50 6.99 35.85
C ILE A 14 6.05 6.79 35.38
N SER A 15 5.59 7.71 34.52
CA SER A 15 4.29 7.61 33.88
C SER A 15 4.18 6.19 33.31
N ALA A 16 3.12 5.47 33.69
CA ALA A 16 2.88 4.13 33.19
C ALA A 16 3.05 4.12 31.67
N PRO A 17 3.71 3.10 31.07
CA PRO A 17 4.02 3.12 29.64
C PRO A 17 2.72 3.35 28.87
N THR A 18 2.59 4.55 28.31
CA THR A 18 1.38 5.00 27.64
C THR A 18 1.12 4.02 26.50
N ASN A 19 -0.04 3.35 26.51
CA ASN A 19 -0.42 2.43 25.43
C ASN A 19 -0.14 3.11 24.08
N PRO A 20 0.76 2.55 23.23
CA PRO A 20 1.23 3.22 22.02
C PRO A 20 0.09 3.50 21.04
N VAL A 21 -0.88 2.59 20.94
CA VAL A 21 -2.08 2.77 20.09
C VAL A 21 -2.85 4.01 20.52
N ARG A 22 -3.15 4.12 21.82
CA ARG A 22 -3.88 5.28 22.38
C ARG A 22 -3.10 6.58 22.18
N ARG A 23 -1.77 6.55 22.38
CA ARG A 23 -0.90 7.72 22.19
C ARG A 23 -0.91 8.20 20.74
N ILE A 24 -0.78 7.29 19.78
CA ILE A 24 -0.77 7.62 18.35
C ILE A 24 -2.15 8.12 17.90
N ASN A 25 -3.24 7.46 18.30
CA ASN A 25 -4.61 7.93 18.02
C ASN A 25 -4.87 9.32 18.57
N ASN A 26 -4.42 9.62 19.79
CA ASN A 26 -4.59 10.94 20.38
C ASN A 26 -3.80 12.01 19.62
N ALA A 27 -2.59 11.66 19.13
CA ALA A 27 -1.83 12.56 18.27
C ALA A 27 -2.60 12.84 16.97
N LEU A 28 -3.11 11.80 16.29
CA LEU A 28 -3.92 11.95 15.08
C LEU A 28 -5.15 12.85 15.29
N ARG A 29 -5.93 12.61 16.36
CA ARG A 29 -7.13 13.43 16.69
C ARG A 29 -6.81 14.89 16.97
N SER A 30 -5.59 15.19 17.41
CA SER A 30 -5.16 16.57 17.67
C SER A 30 -4.76 17.34 16.41
N MET A 31 -4.58 16.64 15.28
CA MET A 31 -4.18 17.26 14.01
C MET A 31 -5.39 17.88 13.31
N ASN A 32 -5.18 19.03 12.66
CA ASN A 32 -6.14 19.61 11.73
C ASN A 32 -5.99 18.94 10.36
N MET A 33 -6.91 18.04 10.01
CA MET A 33 -6.81 17.25 8.77
C MET A 33 -6.89 18.09 7.50
N THR A 34 -7.56 19.25 7.52
CA THR A 34 -7.53 20.19 6.39
C THR A 34 -6.11 20.72 6.17
N HIS A 35 -5.41 21.10 7.25
CA HIS A 35 -4.02 21.53 7.15
C HIS A 35 -3.08 20.38 6.74
N VAL A 36 -3.32 19.16 7.22
CA VAL A 36 -2.57 17.97 6.78
C VAL A 36 -2.73 17.78 5.28
N GLN A 37 -3.96 17.83 4.77
CA GLN A 37 -4.24 17.69 3.35
C GLN A 37 -3.57 18.79 2.53
N THR A 38 -3.68 20.06 2.95
CA THR A 38 -3.00 21.17 2.28
C THR A 38 -1.49 20.97 2.27
N ALA A 39 -0.89 20.58 3.40
CA ALA A 39 0.53 20.31 3.49
C ALA A 39 0.96 19.17 2.57
N LEU A 40 0.20 18.07 2.51
CA LEU A 40 0.45 16.96 1.61
C LEU A 40 0.41 17.37 0.13
N PHE A 41 -0.48 18.30 -0.26
CA PHE A 41 -0.59 18.77 -1.64
C PHE A 41 0.41 19.86 -2.02
N THR A 42 1.02 20.55 -1.04
CA THR A 42 1.90 21.71 -1.26
C THR A 42 3.37 21.41 -0.98
N THR A 43 3.67 20.48 -0.08
CA THR A 43 5.03 19.96 0.09
C THR A 43 5.34 19.02 -1.05
N HIS A 44 6.56 19.06 -1.58
CA HIS A 44 7.06 18.04 -2.49
C HIS A 44 6.70 16.67 -1.91
N LEU A 45 5.79 15.97 -2.60
CA LEU A 45 4.88 14.84 -2.27
C LEU A 45 5.52 13.61 -1.59
N ASP A 46 6.68 13.78 -0.95
CA ASP A 46 7.64 12.74 -0.62
C ASP A 46 8.02 12.76 0.89
N ALA A 47 7.61 13.81 1.63
CA ALA A 47 7.97 13.98 3.04
C ALA A 47 6.87 13.52 4.02
N GLY A 48 5.60 13.60 3.63
CA GLY A 48 4.48 13.39 4.56
C GLY A 48 4.43 14.40 5.72
N VAL A 49 3.37 14.32 6.52
CA VAL A 49 3.14 15.18 7.68
C VAL A 49 3.40 14.40 8.95
N LYS A 50 4.36 14.84 9.75
CA LYS A 50 4.74 14.16 10.99
C LYS A 50 3.59 14.14 12.00
N VAL A 51 3.27 12.96 12.51
CA VAL A 51 2.25 12.74 13.56
C VAL A 51 2.92 12.82 14.94
N CYS A 52 3.88 11.93 15.20
CA CYS A 52 4.61 11.88 16.47
C CYS A 52 5.89 11.05 16.33
N ASN A 53 6.79 11.19 17.32
CA ASN A 53 7.88 10.22 17.48
C ASN A 53 7.31 8.89 17.97
N ALA A 54 7.84 7.78 17.46
CA ALA A 54 7.45 6.44 17.84
C ALA A 54 8.57 5.45 17.53
N THR A 55 8.75 4.45 18.39
CA THR A 55 9.65 3.34 18.07
C THR A 55 9.04 2.46 16.97
N LYS A 56 9.85 1.65 16.26
CA LYS A 56 9.31 0.64 15.33
C LYS A 56 8.38 -0.34 16.04
N SER A 57 8.63 -0.66 17.31
CA SER A 57 7.74 -1.50 18.11
C SER A 57 6.39 -0.84 18.40
N ASP A 58 6.36 0.48 18.64
CA ASP A 58 5.10 1.22 18.82
C ASP A 58 4.29 1.22 17.54
N TRP A 59 4.95 1.46 16.40
CA TRP A 59 4.35 1.39 15.08
C TRP A 59 3.74 0.02 14.83
N ASN A 60 4.50 -1.06 14.97
CA ASN A 60 3.98 -2.41 14.76
C ASN A 60 2.76 -2.71 15.64
N ARG A 61 2.77 -2.29 16.92
CA ARG A 61 1.60 -2.44 17.81
C ARG A 61 0.39 -1.64 17.34
N PHE A 62 0.60 -0.48 16.75
CA PHE A 62 -0.46 0.33 16.15
C PHE A 62 -1.05 -0.35 14.91
N VAL A 63 -0.20 -0.81 13.99
CA VAL A 63 -0.65 -1.49 12.77
C VAL A 63 -1.46 -2.76 13.09
N ASN A 64 -1.02 -3.54 14.08
CA ASN A 64 -1.72 -4.75 14.53
C ASN A 64 -3.03 -4.49 15.30
N SER A 65 -3.37 -3.23 15.58
CA SER A 65 -4.56 -2.89 16.36
C SER A 65 -5.76 -2.69 15.45
N GLU A 66 -6.91 -3.24 15.82
CA GLU A 66 -8.20 -2.95 15.13
C GLU A 66 -8.68 -1.51 15.38
N TYR A 67 -8.14 -0.83 16.40
CA TYR A 67 -8.53 0.52 16.81
C TYR A 67 -7.63 1.61 16.23
N GLN A 68 -7.39 1.62 14.91
CA GLN A 68 -6.64 2.70 14.27
C GLN A 68 -7.54 3.92 14.02
N GLU A 69 -7.10 5.12 14.41
CA GLU A 69 -7.80 6.36 14.07
C GLU A 69 -7.68 6.70 12.57
N LEU A 70 -6.53 6.38 11.98
CA LEU A 70 -6.25 6.46 10.56
C LEU A 70 -5.58 5.15 10.17
N MET A 71 -6.06 4.52 9.09
CA MET A 71 -5.52 3.25 8.61
C MET A 71 -4.02 3.37 8.30
N SER A 72 -3.25 2.33 8.63
CA SER A 72 -1.80 2.33 8.49
C SER A 72 -1.33 2.44 7.05
N ARG A 73 -2.12 1.99 6.05
CA ARG A 73 -1.86 2.26 4.62
C ARG A 73 -1.71 3.75 4.26
N SER A 74 -2.31 4.64 5.05
CA SER A 74 -2.24 6.10 4.89
C SER A 74 -0.99 6.72 5.55
N MET A 75 -0.18 5.90 6.23
CA MET A 75 0.92 6.36 7.07
C MET A 75 2.20 5.58 6.80
N MET A 76 3.32 6.13 7.24
CA MET A 76 4.61 5.44 7.23
C MET A 76 5.36 5.68 8.52
N TRP A 77 6.07 4.65 8.98
CA TRP A 77 7.10 4.81 10.00
C TRP A 77 8.47 4.96 9.33
N ARG A 78 9.21 6.00 9.69
CA ARG A 78 10.60 6.21 9.27
C ARG A 78 11.35 7.05 10.30
N ASP A 79 12.63 6.77 10.47
CA ASP A 79 13.55 7.56 11.29
C ASP A 79 13.02 7.88 12.71
N GLY A 80 12.36 6.90 13.34
CA GLY A 80 11.83 7.03 14.70
C GLY A 80 10.56 7.89 14.82
N ALA A 81 9.85 8.13 13.72
CA ALA A 81 8.60 8.88 13.70
C ALA A 81 7.57 8.29 12.74
N ILE A 82 6.29 8.59 13.02
CA ILE A 82 5.15 8.26 12.16
C ILE A 82 4.77 9.51 11.37
N TYR A 83 4.50 9.33 10.08
CA TYR A 83 4.07 10.37 9.16
C TYR A 83 2.78 9.94 8.47
N ILE A 84 1.85 10.87 8.26
CA ILE A 84 0.77 10.70 7.28
C ILE A 84 1.38 10.98 5.91
N VAL A 85 1.20 10.06 4.97
CA VAL A 85 1.74 10.18 3.59
C VAL A 85 0.65 10.24 2.55
N GLU A 86 -0.54 9.77 2.87
CA GLU A 86 -1.71 9.77 2.01
C GLU A 86 -2.94 9.91 2.90
N LEU A 87 -3.95 10.65 2.49
CA LEU A 87 -5.24 10.63 3.17
C LEU A 87 -6.24 9.79 2.36
N PRO A 88 -7.18 9.09 3.02
CA PRO A 88 -8.26 8.38 2.33
C PRO A 88 -9.21 9.39 1.68
N GLY A 89 -8.83 9.86 0.49
CA GLY A 89 -9.55 10.85 -0.29
C GLY A 89 -10.34 10.22 -1.43
N GLY A 90 -11.34 10.94 -1.93
CA GLY A 90 -12.20 10.45 -3.01
C GLY A 90 -11.44 10.01 -4.27
N ILE A 91 -10.39 10.75 -4.67
CA ILE A 91 -9.55 10.37 -5.83
C ILE A 91 -8.87 9.03 -5.58
N HIS A 92 -8.24 8.87 -4.41
CA HIS A 92 -7.50 7.67 -4.04
C HIS A 92 -8.43 6.44 -3.98
N GLU A 93 -9.51 6.51 -3.19
CA GLU A 93 -10.42 5.38 -2.99
C GLU A 93 -11.17 5.00 -4.28
N HIS A 94 -11.55 5.99 -5.09
CA HIS A 94 -12.24 5.74 -6.36
C HIS A 94 -11.32 5.09 -7.39
N MET A 95 -10.09 5.59 -7.52
CA MET A 95 -9.10 4.96 -8.40
C MET A 95 -8.79 3.53 -7.94
N ASN A 96 -8.57 3.32 -6.64
CA ASN A 96 -8.28 2.00 -6.10
C ASN A 96 -9.41 1.00 -6.42
N ARG A 97 -10.67 1.39 -6.17
CA ARG A 97 -11.84 0.57 -6.53
C ARG A 97 -11.92 0.29 -8.04
N ASN A 98 -11.66 1.29 -8.87
CA ASN A 98 -11.73 1.14 -10.33
C ASN A 98 -10.67 0.17 -10.85
N VAL A 99 -9.46 0.19 -10.29
CA VAL A 99 -8.39 -0.77 -10.63
C VAL A 99 -8.81 -2.19 -10.25
N VAL A 100 -9.41 -2.40 -9.07
CA VAL A 100 -9.93 -3.71 -8.65
C VAL A 100 -10.94 -4.25 -9.67
N VAL A 101 -11.93 -3.43 -10.02
CA VAL A 101 -12.98 -3.81 -10.98
C VAL A 101 -12.38 -4.13 -12.35
N ALA A 102 -11.42 -3.33 -12.81
CA ALA A 102 -10.76 -3.54 -14.10
C ALA A 102 -9.98 -4.86 -14.14
N ILE A 103 -9.23 -5.20 -13.09
CA ILE A 103 -8.49 -6.47 -12.99
C ILE A 103 -9.47 -7.65 -12.95
N MET A 104 -10.54 -7.55 -12.16
CA MET A 104 -11.55 -8.61 -12.08
C MET A 104 -12.27 -8.85 -13.42
N ALA A 105 -12.59 -7.78 -14.16
CA ALA A 105 -13.16 -7.90 -15.49
C ALA A 105 -12.15 -8.50 -16.48
N ALA A 106 -10.92 -7.99 -16.47
CA ALA A 106 -9.84 -8.43 -17.35
C ALA A 106 -9.38 -9.88 -17.08
N SER A 107 -9.60 -10.41 -15.87
CA SER A 107 -9.28 -11.80 -15.55
C SER A 107 -10.17 -12.80 -16.29
N GLY A 108 -11.34 -12.37 -16.81
CA GLY A 108 -12.34 -13.21 -17.46
C GLY A 108 -13.15 -14.10 -16.51
N THR A 109 -12.76 -14.18 -15.23
CA THR A 109 -13.40 -15.04 -14.22
C THR A 109 -13.69 -14.31 -12.92
N SER A 110 -13.67 -12.96 -12.93
CA SER A 110 -13.88 -12.14 -11.74
C SER A 110 -12.90 -12.54 -10.64
N ASN A 111 -13.39 -12.95 -9.46
CA ASN A 111 -12.61 -13.36 -8.30
C ASN A 111 -12.51 -14.89 -8.09
N VAL A 112 -12.90 -15.69 -9.09
CA VAL A 112 -12.92 -17.16 -8.95
C VAL A 112 -11.50 -17.71 -8.82
N HIS A 113 -10.58 -17.27 -9.67
CA HIS A 113 -9.20 -17.79 -9.70
C HIS A 113 -8.16 -16.80 -9.18
N LEU A 114 -8.37 -15.49 -9.35
CA LEU A 114 -7.53 -14.42 -8.82
C LEU A 114 -8.35 -13.62 -7.80
N LYS A 115 -8.07 -13.79 -6.51
CA LYS A 115 -8.83 -13.22 -5.40
C LYS A 115 -8.29 -11.84 -5.02
N PRO A 116 -9.14 -10.82 -4.86
CA PRO A 116 -8.76 -9.58 -4.20
C PRO A 116 -8.63 -9.84 -2.69
N TYR A 117 -7.61 -9.23 -2.08
CA TYR A 117 -7.31 -9.32 -0.65
C TYR A 117 -7.32 -7.95 0.02
N GLY A 118 -7.61 -6.86 -0.68
CA GLY A 118 -7.65 -5.55 -0.04
C GLY A 118 -6.28 -5.06 0.36
N ALA A 119 -6.31 -4.22 1.39
CA ALA A 119 -5.17 -3.75 2.14
C ALA A 119 -4.61 -4.79 3.15
N THR A 120 -4.93 -6.08 3.00
CA THR A 120 -4.49 -7.12 3.94
C THR A 120 -2.96 -7.21 3.99
N PHE A 121 -2.41 -7.07 5.20
CA PHE A 121 -1.01 -7.31 5.51
C PHE A 121 -0.68 -8.82 5.55
N VAL A 122 0.60 -9.16 5.56
CA VAL A 122 1.07 -10.55 5.71
C VAL A 122 1.63 -10.73 7.11
N ASP A 123 0.93 -11.46 8.00
CA ASP A 123 1.36 -11.62 9.40
C ASP A 123 2.74 -12.25 9.56
N ALA A 124 3.12 -13.12 8.62
CA ALA A 124 4.41 -13.78 8.63
C ALA A 124 5.59 -12.84 8.31
N LEU A 125 5.31 -11.59 7.90
CA LEU A 125 6.28 -10.62 7.41
C LEU A 125 6.10 -9.25 8.10
N GLU A 126 6.74 -8.22 7.57
CA GLU A 126 6.51 -6.86 8.04
C GLU A 126 5.05 -6.49 7.83
N HIS A 127 4.42 -6.02 8.91
CA HIS A 127 3.01 -5.68 8.94
C HIS A 127 2.82 -4.34 8.23
N ILE A 128 2.67 -4.42 6.91
CA ILE A 128 2.50 -3.30 6.00
C ILE A 128 1.30 -3.60 5.12
N GLU A 129 0.44 -2.59 4.98
CA GLU A 129 -0.78 -2.66 4.20
C GLU A 129 -0.53 -2.04 2.81
N PRO A 130 -0.75 -2.77 1.71
CA PRO A 130 -0.86 -2.15 0.39
C PRO A 130 -2.17 -1.36 0.29
N ASP A 131 -2.34 -0.59 -0.77
CA ASP A 131 -3.68 -0.05 -1.05
C ASP A 131 -4.63 -1.15 -1.54
N GLU A 132 -4.09 -2.11 -2.30
CA GLU A 132 -4.80 -3.30 -2.76
C GLU A 132 -3.84 -4.46 -3.09
N SER A 133 -4.36 -5.69 -3.07
CA SER A 133 -3.57 -6.86 -3.46
C SER A 133 -4.41 -8.01 -3.99
N PHE A 134 -3.79 -8.84 -4.83
CA PHE A 134 -4.42 -10.04 -5.38
C PHE A 134 -3.56 -11.26 -5.21
N GLY A 135 -4.19 -12.43 -5.12
CA GLY A 135 -3.50 -13.71 -5.08
C GLY A 135 -4.34 -14.85 -5.65
N PRO A 136 -3.71 -16.00 -5.98
CA PRO A 136 -4.41 -17.14 -6.53
C PRO A 136 -5.40 -17.73 -5.53
N ALA A 137 -6.52 -18.24 -6.04
CA ALA A 137 -7.40 -19.10 -5.28
C ALA A 137 -6.69 -20.42 -4.91
N PRO A 138 -7.02 -21.03 -3.75
CA PRO A 138 -6.53 -22.37 -3.45
C PRO A 138 -7.09 -23.38 -4.47
N ASN A 139 -6.39 -24.50 -4.65
CA ASN A 139 -6.82 -25.66 -5.45
C ASN A 139 -6.88 -25.46 -6.98
N ILE A 140 -6.32 -24.37 -7.52
CA ILE A 140 -6.17 -24.19 -8.98
C ILE A 140 -4.85 -24.75 -9.54
N GLY A 141 -4.04 -25.39 -8.69
CA GLY A 141 -2.68 -25.85 -9.01
C GLY A 141 -1.59 -24.80 -8.80
N ALA A 142 -1.92 -23.67 -8.17
CA ALA A 142 -0.95 -22.65 -7.76
C ALA A 142 0.01 -23.20 -6.68
N VAL A 143 1.26 -22.72 -6.68
CA VAL A 143 2.26 -23.11 -5.67
C VAL A 143 2.40 -21.99 -4.64
N CYS A 144 1.82 -22.20 -3.45
CA CYS A 144 1.97 -21.30 -2.32
C CYS A 144 3.37 -21.45 -1.68
N PRO A 145 4.09 -20.36 -1.40
CA PRO A 145 5.32 -20.41 -0.61
C PRO A 145 5.08 -21.07 0.76
N ALA A 146 6.03 -21.92 1.19
CA ALA A 146 5.86 -22.77 2.37
C ALA A 146 5.67 -21.99 3.69
N ASN A 147 6.11 -20.74 3.75
CA ASN A 147 6.02 -19.87 4.91
C ASN A 147 4.78 -18.97 4.91
N LEU A 148 3.86 -19.12 3.95
CA LEU A 148 2.65 -18.32 3.84
C LEU A 148 1.38 -19.17 3.96
N ALA A 149 0.36 -18.61 4.62
CA ALA A 149 -1.00 -19.10 4.49
C ALA A 149 -1.62 -18.62 3.17
N TRP A 150 -2.64 -19.34 2.67
CA TRP A 150 -3.29 -19.00 1.39
C TRP A 150 -3.92 -17.60 1.37
N ASN A 151 -4.47 -17.15 2.49
CA ASN A 151 -5.05 -15.81 2.63
C ASN A 151 -3.99 -14.70 2.77
N GLN A 152 -2.70 -15.05 2.78
CA GLN A 152 -1.56 -14.13 2.81
C GLN A 152 -0.73 -14.23 1.54
N PHE A 153 -1.03 -15.18 0.65
CA PHE A 153 -0.29 -15.43 -0.57
C PHE A 153 -0.78 -14.50 -1.68
N HIS A 154 -0.13 -13.35 -1.80
CA HIS A 154 -0.47 -12.32 -2.79
C HIS A 154 0.61 -12.29 -3.88
N THR A 155 0.19 -12.38 -5.14
CA THR A 155 1.04 -12.33 -6.33
C THR A 155 1.09 -10.95 -6.98
N LEU A 156 0.16 -10.06 -6.61
CA LEU A 156 0.11 -8.68 -7.07
C LEU A 156 -0.09 -7.74 -5.89
N LYS A 157 0.74 -6.70 -5.82
CA LYS A 157 0.62 -5.56 -4.89
C LYS A 157 0.35 -4.28 -5.68
N ILE A 158 -0.54 -3.43 -5.18
CA ILE A 158 -0.95 -2.19 -5.84
C ILE A 158 -0.86 -1.04 -4.85
N ASP A 159 -0.19 0.03 -5.26
CA ASP A 159 -0.14 1.30 -4.53
C ASP A 159 -0.60 2.46 -5.45
N VAL A 160 -1.50 3.29 -4.92
CA VAL A 160 -2.05 4.49 -5.55
C VAL A 160 -1.61 5.73 -4.77
N GLY A 161 -0.69 6.50 -5.33
CA GLY A 161 -0.25 7.77 -4.76
C GLY A 161 -1.03 8.95 -5.33
N VAL A 162 -1.80 9.63 -4.48
CA VAL A 162 -2.35 10.96 -4.80
C VAL A 162 -1.49 12.05 -4.21
N SER A 163 -1.26 11.93 -2.90
CA SER A 163 -0.34 12.75 -2.15
C SER A 163 1.08 12.16 -2.13
N ARG A 164 1.21 10.87 -2.44
CA ARG A 164 2.51 10.18 -2.53
C ARG A 164 3.13 10.32 -3.92
N GLY A 165 4.32 10.91 -3.97
CA GLY A 165 5.16 10.96 -5.16
C GLY A 165 5.96 9.67 -5.39
N TRP A 166 6.73 9.65 -6.48
CA TRP A 166 7.57 8.51 -6.83
C TRP A 166 8.63 8.21 -5.76
N ALA A 167 9.12 9.20 -5.01
CA ALA A 167 10.11 8.95 -3.96
C ALA A 167 9.54 8.18 -2.76
N LEU A 168 8.21 8.05 -2.64
CA LEU A 168 7.55 7.17 -1.68
C LEU A 168 7.05 5.88 -2.31
N LEU A 169 6.55 5.93 -3.55
CA LEU A 169 6.06 4.74 -4.27
C LEU A 169 7.21 3.79 -4.65
N ASP A 170 8.37 4.30 -5.08
CA ASP A 170 9.48 3.48 -5.54
C ASP A 170 10.08 2.62 -4.40
N PRO A 171 10.37 3.16 -3.19
CA PRO A 171 10.78 2.34 -2.06
C PRO A 171 9.75 1.29 -1.63
N ASN A 172 8.45 1.64 -1.68
CA ASN A 172 7.38 0.68 -1.42
C ASN A 172 7.40 -0.47 -2.43
N ALA A 173 7.61 -0.19 -3.71
CA ALA A 173 7.70 -1.23 -4.73
C ALA A 173 8.85 -2.21 -4.47
N ILE A 174 10.02 -1.69 -4.05
CA ILE A 174 11.15 -2.51 -3.64
C ILE A 174 10.77 -3.40 -2.46
N LEU A 175 10.11 -2.84 -1.45
CA LEU A 175 9.68 -3.57 -0.27
C LEU A 175 8.67 -4.67 -0.62
N TRP A 176 7.67 -4.37 -1.44
CA TRP A 176 6.70 -5.36 -1.92
C TRP A 176 7.34 -6.51 -2.68
N ALA A 177 8.37 -6.23 -3.48
CA ALA A 177 9.08 -7.27 -4.22
C ALA A 177 9.78 -8.31 -3.31
N THR A 178 10.07 -7.96 -2.05
CA THR A 178 10.65 -8.90 -1.09
C THR A 178 9.65 -9.91 -0.53
N PHE A 179 8.34 -9.69 -0.73
CA PHE A 179 7.31 -10.60 -0.21
C PHE A 179 7.27 -11.87 -1.06
N PRO A 180 7.39 -13.07 -0.47
CA PRO A 180 7.43 -14.31 -1.22
C PRO A 180 6.19 -14.49 -2.09
N GLY A 181 6.43 -14.80 -3.37
CA GLY A 181 5.36 -15.08 -4.32
C GLY A 181 4.79 -13.85 -5.03
N VAL A 182 5.17 -12.62 -4.65
CA VAL A 182 4.86 -11.43 -5.45
C VAL A 182 5.50 -11.58 -6.82
N ALA A 183 4.68 -11.47 -7.87
CA ALA A 183 5.09 -11.52 -9.27
C ALA A 183 5.05 -10.14 -9.92
N TYR A 184 4.17 -9.26 -9.43
CA TYR A 184 4.00 -7.90 -9.95
C TYR A 184 3.75 -6.89 -8.84
N VAL A 185 4.28 -5.67 -9.04
CA VAL A 185 3.91 -4.49 -8.27
C VAL A 185 3.46 -3.40 -9.23
N LEU A 186 2.24 -2.91 -9.05
CA LEU A 186 1.66 -1.82 -9.85
C LEU A 186 1.58 -0.56 -8.99
N CYS A 187 2.35 0.46 -9.36
CA CYS A 187 2.29 1.77 -8.73
C CYS A 187 1.63 2.77 -9.67
N ILE A 188 0.63 3.50 -9.18
CA ILE A 188 -0.11 4.50 -9.94
C ILE A 188 0.02 5.83 -9.21
N ARG A 189 0.39 6.89 -9.93
CA ARG A 189 0.49 8.25 -9.40
C ARG A 189 -0.52 9.16 -10.09
N ILE A 190 -1.38 9.80 -9.31
CA ILE A 190 -2.38 10.76 -9.80
C ILE A 190 -2.24 12.03 -8.97
N SER A 191 -1.79 13.15 -9.55
CA SER A 191 -1.72 14.39 -8.77
C SER A 191 -3.12 14.88 -8.35
N PRO A 192 -3.26 15.64 -7.25
CA PRO A 192 -4.57 16.09 -6.75
C PRO A 192 -5.42 16.86 -7.76
N HIS A 193 -4.77 17.49 -8.75
CA HIS A 193 -5.41 18.25 -9.84
C HIS A 193 -5.34 17.54 -11.20
N PHE A 194 -4.95 16.27 -11.22
CA PHE A 194 -4.83 15.42 -12.42
C PHE A 194 -3.85 15.92 -13.50
N GLU A 195 -2.99 16.89 -13.16
CA GLU A 195 -1.90 17.37 -14.02
C GLU A 195 -0.86 16.29 -14.31
N THR A 196 -0.78 15.28 -13.45
CA THR A 196 0.07 14.11 -13.66
C THR A 196 -0.74 12.85 -13.40
N CYS A 197 -0.80 11.97 -14.39
CA CYS A 197 -1.40 10.65 -14.27
C CYS A 197 -0.42 9.65 -14.87
N GLN A 198 0.32 8.95 -14.02
CA GLN A 198 1.42 8.09 -14.44
C GLN A 198 1.32 6.72 -13.76
N TYR A 199 2.00 5.73 -14.31
CA TYR A 199 2.16 4.44 -13.65
C TYR A 199 3.56 3.86 -13.87
N LYS A 200 3.90 2.90 -13.01
CA LYS A 200 5.00 1.94 -13.19
C LYS A 200 4.47 0.54 -12.89
N LEU A 201 4.82 -0.40 -13.74
CA LEU A 201 4.59 -1.83 -13.50
C LEU A 201 5.95 -2.50 -13.35
N HIS A 202 6.18 -3.10 -12.18
CA HIS A 202 7.39 -3.85 -11.90
C HIS A 202 7.10 -5.34 -11.93
N SER A 203 7.94 -6.07 -12.64
CA SER A 203 7.93 -7.53 -12.62
C SER A 203 8.92 -8.03 -11.57
N VAL A 204 8.53 -9.06 -10.82
CA VAL A 204 9.33 -9.63 -9.72
C VAL A 204 9.62 -11.09 -10.02
N GLU A 205 10.89 -11.47 -9.95
CA GLU A 205 11.32 -12.87 -10.08
C GLU A 205 11.69 -13.45 -8.71
N PRO A 206 11.43 -14.75 -8.47
CA PRO A 206 11.93 -15.44 -7.29
C PRO A 206 13.46 -15.32 -7.22
N PRO A 207 14.06 -15.08 -6.04
CA PRO A 207 13.46 -15.14 -4.70
C PRO A 207 12.84 -13.83 -4.18
N GLY A 208 12.61 -12.81 -5.01
CA GLY A 208 11.97 -11.55 -4.58
C GLY A 208 12.76 -10.31 -4.95
N ALA A 209 13.04 -10.12 -6.25
CA ALA A 209 13.72 -8.94 -6.76
C ALA A 209 13.01 -8.43 -8.02
N ILE A 210 12.94 -7.10 -8.14
CA ILE A 210 12.44 -6.43 -9.35
C ILE A 210 13.40 -6.73 -10.50
N VAL A 211 12.84 -7.16 -11.63
CA VAL A 211 13.59 -7.43 -12.86
C VAL A 211 13.95 -6.13 -13.55
N GLY A 212 15.20 -6.05 -14.02
CA GLY A 212 15.69 -4.93 -14.80
C GLY A 212 16.32 -3.87 -13.91
N VAL A 213 15.96 -2.61 -14.13
CA VAL A 213 16.51 -1.47 -13.39
C VAL A 213 15.72 -1.20 -12.11
N ALA A 214 16.36 -0.59 -11.13
CA ALA A 214 15.72 -0.28 -9.86
C ALA A 214 14.56 0.73 -10.07
N PRO A 215 13.49 0.68 -9.26
CA PRO A 215 12.29 1.50 -9.48
C PRO A 215 12.56 3.00 -9.64
N GLN A 216 13.51 3.56 -8.89
CA GLN A 216 13.89 4.97 -9.00
C GLN A 216 14.49 5.36 -10.36
N ASP A 217 15.04 4.38 -11.08
CA ASP A 217 15.66 4.57 -12.40
C ASP A 217 14.68 4.23 -13.55
N VAL A 218 13.52 3.64 -13.23
CA VAL A 218 12.45 3.42 -14.20
C VAL A 218 11.72 4.74 -14.44
N ALA A 219 11.74 5.23 -15.68
CA ALA A 219 10.93 6.37 -16.07
C ALA A 219 9.43 6.04 -15.93
N PRO A 220 8.63 6.86 -15.24
CA PRO A 220 7.19 6.65 -15.16
C PRO A 220 6.55 6.82 -16.53
N ILE A 221 5.49 6.05 -16.80
CA ILE A 221 4.76 6.09 -18.07
C ILE A 221 3.51 6.94 -17.88
N GLU A 222 3.30 7.94 -18.75
CA GLU A 222 2.07 8.73 -18.80
C GLU A 222 0.86 7.87 -19.18
N ILE A 223 -0.24 8.03 -18.44
CA ILE A 223 -1.49 7.32 -18.69
C ILE A 223 -2.27 8.03 -19.80
N ASN A 224 -2.41 7.35 -20.94
CA ASN A 224 -3.18 7.77 -22.12
C ASN A 224 -3.97 6.59 -22.71
N ASP A 225 -4.63 6.81 -23.85
CA ASP A 225 -5.50 5.84 -24.54
C ASP A 225 -4.76 4.58 -25.01
N ALA A 226 -3.46 4.70 -25.29
CA ALA A 226 -2.59 3.58 -25.64
C ALA A 226 -2.08 2.81 -24.41
N THR A 227 -2.35 3.27 -23.19
CA THR A 227 -1.79 2.70 -21.96
C THR A 227 -2.53 1.43 -21.53
N VAL A 228 -1.93 0.29 -21.83
CA VAL A 228 -2.40 -1.05 -21.44
C VAL A 228 -1.46 -1.67 -20.42
N VAL A 229 -1.97 -1.94 -19.22
CA VAL A 229 -1.26 -2.76 -18.24
C VAL A 229 -1.40 -4.22 -18.67
N THR A 230 -0.28 -4.92 -18.79
CA THR A 230 -0.23 -6.32 -19.22
C THR A 230 0.53 -7.14 -18.19
N MET A 231 -0.10 -8.19 -17.68
CA MET A 231 0.50 -9.14 -16.75
C MET A 231 0.29 -10.56 -17.24
N ASP A 232 1.32 -11.40 -17.13
CA ASP A 232 1.23 -12.80 -17.50
C ASP A 232 0.28 -13.54 -16.55
N SER A 233 -0.73 -14.19 -17.12
CA SER A 233 -1.79 -14.84 -16.36
C SER A 233 -1.28 -15.99 -15.49
N ARG A 234 -0.27 -16.72 -15.98
CA ARG A 234 0.30 -17.85 -15.27
C ARG A 234 1.10 -17.39 -14.05
N ARG A 235 1.85 -16.30 -14.18
CA ARG A 235 2.59 -15.67 -13.08
C ARG A 235 1.65 -15.05 -12.05
N LEU A 236 0.59 -14.36 -12.49
CA LEU A 236 -0.44 -13.84 -11.58
C LEU A 236 -1.10 -14.95 -10.76
N LEU A 237 -1.30 -16.14 -11.35
CA LEU A 237 -1.87 -17.28 -10.64
C LEU A 237 -0.82 -18.18 -9.97
N ALA A 238 0.46 -17.83 -10.03
CA ALA A 238 1.58 -18.65 -9.54
C ALA A 238 1.51 -20.12 -9.98
N LEU A 239 1.12 -20.34 -11.24
CA LEU A 239 0.94 -21.68 -11.79
C LEU A 239 2.25 -22.21 -12.38
N PRO A 240 2.65 -23.45 -12.06
CA PRO A 240 3.76 -24.12 -12.74
C PRO A 240 3.52 -24.21 -14.26
N PRO A 241 4.58 -24.28 -15.10
CA PRO A 241 4.43 -24.32 -16.57
C PRO A 241 3.53 -25.45 -17.11
N HIS A 242 3.52 -26.59 -16.44
CA HIS A 242 2.79 -27.79 -16.85
C HIS A 242 1.32 -27.80 -16.38
N VAL A 243 0.92 -26.89 -15.50
CA VAL A 243 -0.48 -26.79 -15.05
C VAL A 243 -1.26 -25.95 -16.07
N PRO A 244 -2.39 -26.42 -16.60
CA PRO A 244 -3.20 -25.62 -17.53
C PRO A 244 -3.74 -24.36 -16.84
N LEU A 245 -3.90 -23.27 -17.58
CA LEU A 245 -4.64 -22.11 -17.09
C LEU A 245 -6.11 -22.51 -16.84
N PRO A 246 -6.76 -22.02 -15.76
CA PRO A 246 -8.16 -22.31 -15.51
C PRO A 246 -9.06 -21.86 -16.67
N LEU A 247 -10.11 -22.63 -16.94
CA LEU A 247 -11.04 -22.33 -18.02
C LEU A 247 -11.68 -20.94 -17.83
N GLY A 248 -11.68 -20.13 -18.89
CA GLY A 248 -12.23 -18.78 -18.89
C GLY A 248 -11.29 -17.71 -18.31
N PHE A 249 -10.20 -18.09 -17.63
CA PHE A 249 -9.19 -17.12 -17.21
C PHE A 249 -8.47 -16.56 -18.43
N ALA A 250 -8.15 -15.27 -18.38
CA ALA A 250 -7.48 -14.59 -19.48
C ALA A 250 -6.18 -15.31 -19.88
N ASN A 251 -5.93 -15.48 -21.18
CA ASN A 251 -4.80 -16.26 -21.70
C ASN A 251 -4.26 -15.60 -22.98
N PRO A 252 -2.96 -15.28 -23.06
CA PRO A 252 -1.92 -15.52 -22.05
C PRO A 252 -1.82 -14.45 -20.96
N ASN A 253 -2.52 -13.32 -21.11
CA ASN A 253 -2.33 -12.15 -20.25
C ASN A 253 -3.66 -11.63 -19.68
N VAL A 254 -3.60 -11.08 -18.47
CA VAL A 254 -4.59 -10.13 -17.95
C VAL A 254 -4.22 -8.75 -18.46
N GLN A 255 -5.13 -8.10 -19.19
CA GLN A 255 -4.91 -6.80 -19.81
C GLN A 255 -6.06 -5.84 -19.54
N PHE A 256 -5.73 -4.62 -19.11
CA PHE A 256 -6.72 -3.56 -18.92
C PHE A 256 -6.11 -2.17 -19.19
N GLN A 257 -6.96 -1.21 -19.56
CA GLN A 257 -6.57 0.17 -19.80
C GLN A 257 -6.70 1.01 -18.53
N LEU A 258 -5.72 1.88 -18.27
CA LEU A 258 -5.74 2.79 -17.11
C LEU A 258 -6.50 4.09 -17.39
N GLN A 259 -6.43 4.62 -18.63
CA GLN A 259 -7.02 5.92 -18.93
C GLN A 259 -8.53 6.01 -18.65
N PRO A 260 -9.37 5.02 -19.01
CA PRO A 260 -10.79 5.06 -18.66
C PRO A 260 -11.03 5.16 -17.15
N LEU A 261 -10.16 4.54 -16.34
CA LEU A 261 -10.27 4.58 -14.88
C LEU A 261 -9.91 5.96 -14.32
N VAL A 262 -8.89 6.61 -14.90
CA VAL A 262 -8.51 7.99 -14.57
C VAL A 262 -9.62 8.97 -14.95
N LEU A 263 -10.19 8.86 -16.15
CA LEU A 263 -11.28 9.72 -16.61
C LEU A 263 -12.53 9.60 -15.73
N ASP A 264 -12.89 8.37 -15.33
CA ASP A 264 -13.99 8.15 -14.39
C ASP A 264 -13.69 8.72 -12.99
N THR A 265 -12.43 8.64 -12.55
CA THR A 265 -11.97 9.25 -11.28
C THR A 265 -12.09 10.77 -11.34
N ILE A 266 -11.69 11.41 -12.45
CA ILE A 266 -11.87 12.86 -12.68
C ILE A 266 -13.35 13.24 -12.61
N ALA A 267 -14.20 12.50 -13.35
CA ALA A 267 -15.63 12.74 -13.37
C ALA A 267 -16.28 12.54 -11.99
N CYS A 268 -15.78 11.62 -11.17
CA CYS A 268 -16.21 11.46 -9.78
C CYS A 268 -15.77 12.64 -8.90
N ALA A 269 -14.52 13.06 -8.99
CA ALA A 269 -13.98 14.16 -8.19
C ALA A 269 -14.71 15.49 -8.48
N GLN A 270 -15.03 15.77 -9.74
CA GLN A 270 -15.74 16.98 -10.15
C GLN A 270 -17.21 17.03 -9.73
N ARG A 271 -17.84 15.88 -9.45
CA ARG A 271 -19.24 15.83 -8.98
C ARG A 271 -19.36 16.11 -7.48
N ASN A 272 -18.26 15.99 -6.73
CA ASN A 272 -18.25 16.06 -5.27
C ASN A 272 -17.53 17.30 -4.72
N GLY A 273 -16.94 18.14 -5.58
CA GLY A 273 -16.31 19.41 -5.23
C GLY A 273 -17.20 20.60 -5.57
#